data_AF-A0A377LYJ8-F1
#
_entry.id   AF-A0A377LYJ8-F1
#
_cell.length_a   1.000
_cell.length_b   1.000
_cell.length_c   1.000
_cell.angle_alpha   90.00
_cell.angle_beta   90.00
_cell.angle_gamma   90.00
#
_symmetry.space_group_name_H-M   'P 1'
#
loop_
_entity.id
_entity.type
_entity.pdbx_description
1 polymer ?
#
loop_
_entity_poly.entity_id
_entity_poly.type
_entity_poly.pdbx_seq_one_letter_code
_entity_poly.pdbx_strand_id
1 'polypeptide(L)'
;MFSAQTGAELLKAILKAALMGSAAGFYLWHNWPEMMRLISESPLTAMSNALNLVGLCALLVVLSIIPMVGFDVIFQLYSHFKKLRMSRQDIRDEYKQMEGDPHVKGRIRQMQRAAAVDG
;
A
#
# COMPACT_ATOMS: atom_id res chain seq x y z
N MET A 1 12.60 -2.73 -13.27
CA MET A 1 12.09 -2.61 -11.89
C MET A 1 10.54 -2.59 -11.82
N PHE A 2 9.83 -3.36 -12.66
CA PHE A 2 8.36 -3.33 -12.72
C PHE A 2 7.68 -4.64 -12.31
N SER A 3 8.31 -5.81 -12.44
CA SER A 3 7.59 -7.09 -12.29
C SER A 3 7.15 -7.40 -10.85
N ALA A 4 7.99 -7.16 -9.84
CA ALA A 4 7.66 -7.51 -8.46
C ALA A 4 6.56 -6.62 -7.86
N GLN A 5 6.58 -5.32 -8.18
CA GLN A 5 5.56 -4.39 -7.71
C GLN A 5 4.21 -4.62 -8.41
N THR A 6 4.21 -4.81 -9.74
CA THR A 6 2.99 -5.18 -10.48
C THR A 6 2.44 -6.53 -10.03
N GLY A 7 3.29 -7.52 -9.75
CA GLY A 7 2.86 -8.81 -9.20
C GLY A 7 2.20 -8.69 -7.83
N ALA A 8 2.75 -7.83 -6.95
CA ALA A 8 2.15 -7.55 -5.65
C ALA A 8 0.79 -6.83 -5.78
N GLU A 9 0.66 -5.89 -6.71
CA GLU A 9 -0.61 -5.20 -6.99
C GLU A 9 -1.67 -6.16 -7.55
N LEU A 10 -1.29 -7.06 -8.47
CA LEU A 10 -2.16 -8.12 -8.99
C LEU A 10 -2.63 -9.07 -7.89
N LEU A 11 -1.72 -9.55 -7.05
CA LEU A 11 -2.06 -10.42 -5.92
C LEU A 11 -3.08 -9.74 -4.99
N LYS A 12 -2.88 -8.46 -4.68
CA LYS A 12 -3.82 -7.70 -3.86
C LYS A 12 -5.18 -7.52 -4.53
N ALA A 13 -5.22 -7.31 -5.84
CA ALA A 13 -6.47 -7.22 -6.58
C ALA A 13 -7.25 -8.55 -6.55
N ILE A 14 -6.55 -9.68 -6.76
CA ILE A 14 -7.15 -11.02 -6.68
C ILE A 14 -7.69 -11.29 -5.28
N LEU A 15 -6.92 -10.98 -4.24
CA LEU A 15 -7.36 -11.17 -2.86
C LEU A 15 -8.58 -10.28 -2.52
N LYS A 16 -8.62 -9.02 -3.01
CA LYS A 16 -9.80 -8.13 -2.86
C LYS A 16 -11.04 -8.75 -3.52
N ALA A 17 -10.90 -9.20 -4.76
CA ALA A 17 -11.99 -9.82 -5.51
C ALA A 17 -12.48 -11.11 -4.85
N ALA A 18 -11.57 -11.98 -4.41
CA ALA A 18 -11.92 -13.21 -3.71
C ALA A 18 -12.63 -12.93 -2.38
N LEU A 19 -12.19 -11.91 -1.65
CA LEU A 19 -12.81 -11.52 -0.38
C LEU A 19 -14.21 -10.95 -0.58
N MET A 20 -14.39 -10.03 -1.54
CA MET A 20 -15.72 -9.52 -1.90
C MET A 20 -16.66 -10.62 -2.40
N GLY A 21 -16.16 -11.50 -3.27
CA GLY A 21 -16.92 -12.62 -3.84
C GLY A 21 -17.33 -13.65 -2.79
N SER A 22 -16.44 -13.99 -1.85
CA SER A 22 -16.76 -14.89 -0.75
C SER A 22 -17.74 -14.27 0.25
N ALA A 23 -17.60 -12.98 0.57
CA ALA A 23 -18.52 -12.26 1.44
C ALA A 23 -19.94 -12.20 0.84
N ALA A 24 -20.05 -11.81 -0.44
CA ALA A 24 -21.31 -11.80 -1.17
C ALA A 24 -21.88 -13.21 -1.33
N GLY A 25 -21.06 -14.19 -1.72
CA GLY A 25 -21.48 -15.58 -1.89
C GLY A 25 -21.99 -16.21 -0.60
N PHE A 26 -21.30 -15.98 0.52
CA PHE A 26 -21.72 -16.44 1.83
C PHE A 26 -23.04 -15.78 2.26
N TYR A 27 -23.18 -14.47 2.03
CA TYR A 27 -24.42 -13.75 2.30
C TYR A 27 -25.59 -14.31 1.49
N LEU A 28 -25.40 -14.54 0.18
CA LEU A 28 -26.42 -15.13 -0.68
C LEU A 28 -26.79 -16.55 -0.26
N TRP A 29 -25.79 -17.37 0.13
CA TRP A 29 -26.05 -18.72 0.62
C TRP A 29 -26.87 -18.71 1.92
N HIS A 30 -26.51 -17.83 2.85
CA HIS A 30 -27.19 -17.71 4.14
C HIS A 30 -28.63 -17.19 3.98
N ASN A 31 -28.84 -16.19 3.11
CA ASN A 31 -30.15 -15.57 2.87
C ASN A 31 -30.93 -16.23 1.73
N TRP A 32 -30.48 -17.37 1.21
CA TRP A 32 -31.16 -18.11 0.14
C TRP A 32 -32.64 -18.40 0.44
N PRO A 33 -33.03 -18.84 1.67
CA PRO A 33 -34.44 -19.07 1.97
C PRO A 33 -35.27 -17.77 1.94
N GLU A 34 -34.71 -16.66 2.39
CA GLU A 34 -35.38 -15.35 2.38
C GLU A 34 -35.54 -14.82 0.94
N MET A 35 -34.55 -15.06 0.09
CA MET A 35 -34.65 -14.80 -1.35
C MET A 35 -35.75 -15.60 -2.04
N MET A 36 -35.97 -16.85 -1.64
CA MET A 36 -37.08 -17.65 -2.16
C MET A 36 -38.44 -17.17 -1.64
N ARG A 37 -38.51 -16.67 -0.40
CA ARG A 37 -39.76 -16.15 0.18
C ARG A 37 -40.31 -14.95 -0.58
N LEU A 38 -39.44 -14.11 -1.15
CA LEU A 38 -39.81 -12.96 -1.98
C LEU A 38 -40.78 -13.32 -3.12
N ILE A 39 -40.69 -14.52 -3.69
CA ILE A 39 -41.55 -14.98 -4.80
C ILE A 39 -43.02 -15.10 -4.35
N SER A 40 -43.24 -15.40 -3.07
CA SER A 40 -44.56 -15.59 -2.47
C SER A 40 -45.12 -14.34 -1.77
N GLU A 41 -44.37 -13.25 -1.75
CA GLU A 41 -44.78 -12.01 -1.08
C GLU A 41 -45.58 -11.08 -2.00
N SER A 42 -46.35 -10.16 -1.40
CA SER A 42 -47.03 -9.11 -2.16
C SER A 42 -46.02 -8.17 -2.82
N PRO A 43 -46.31 -7.57 -3.99
CA PRO A 43 -45.34 -6.77 -4.74
C PRO A 43 -44.68 -5.63 -3.95
N LEU A 44 -45.45 -4.96 -3.10
CA LEU A 44 -44.93 -3.86 -2.26
C LEU A 44 -43.98 -4.36 -1.18
N THR A 45 -44.33 -5.44 -0.49
CA THR A 45 -43.49 -6.06 0.55
C THR A 45 -42.23 -6.66 -0.05
N ALA A 46 -42.37 -7.35 -1.19
CA ALA A 46 -41.26 -7.97 -1.89
C ALA A 46 -40.22 -6.92 -2.32
N MET A 47 -40.66 -5.76 -2.80
CA MET A 47 -39.75 -4.69 -3.20
C MET A 47 -38.96 -4.12 -2.01
N SER A 48 -39.61 -3.90 -0.87
CA SER A 48 -38.93 -3.42 0.35
C SER A 48 -37.92 -4.45 0.88
N ASN A 49 -38.29 -5.72 0.92
CA ASN A 49 -37.42 -6.80 1.38
C ASN A 49 -36.23 -7.04 0.42
N ALA A 50 -36.46 -6.95 -0.88
CA ALA A 50 -35.40 -7.03 -1.88
C ALA A 50 -34.39 -5.89 -1.72
N LEU A 51 -34.85 -4.65 -1.52
CA LEU A 51 -33.97 -3.51 -1.29
C LEU A 51 -33.16 -3.66 0.00
N ASN A 52 -33.76 -4.17 1.08
CA ASN A 52 -33.04 -4.46 2.32
C ASN A 52 -31.96 -5.53 2.12
N LEU A 53 -32.29 -6.65 1.45
CA LEU A 53 -31.34 -7.72 1.16
C LEU A 53 -30.16 -7.22 0.33
N VAL A 54 -30.43 -6.43 -0.72
CA VAL A 54 -29.39 -5.82 -1.56
C VAL A 54 -28.56 -4.81 -0.77
N GLY A 55 -29.21 -3.95 0.02
CA GLY A 55 -28.54 -2.95 0.83
C GLY A 55 -27.60 -3.55 1.88
N LEU A 56 -28.05 -4.59 2.58
CA LEU A 56 -27.24 -5.32 3.56
C LEU A 56 -26.10 -6.08 2.89
N CYS A 57 -26.33 -6.72 1.74
CA CYS A 57 -25.28 -7.36 0.96
C CYS A 57 -24.20 -6.36 0.53
N ALA A 58 -24.61 -5.22 -0.03
CA ALA A 58 -23.71 -4.15 -0.46
C ALA A 58 -22.90 -3.58 0.72
N LEU A 59 -23.58 -3.32 1.85
CA LEU A 59 -22.92 -2.85 3.07
C LEU A 59 -21.89 -3.86 3.56
N LEU A 60 -22.24 -5.15 3.61
CA LEU A 60 -21.34 -6.21 4.06
C LEU A 60 -20.12 -6.35 3.15
N VAL A 61 -20.31 -6.28 1.82
CA VAL A 61 -19.20 -6.28 0.86
C VAL A 61 -18.30 -5.08 1.08
N VAL A 62 -18.84 -3.87 1.22
CA VAL A 62 -18.04 -2.66 1.48
C VAL A 62 -17.27 -2.78 2.81
N LEU A 63 -17.92 -3.22 3.88
CA LEU A 63 -17.28 -3.41 5.18
C LEU A 63 -16.16 -4.46 5.12
N SER A 64 -16.34 -5.51 4.31
CA SER A 64 -15.35 -6.59 4.16
C SER A 64 -14.01 -6.08 3.61
N ILE A 65 -13.99 -5.04 2.77
CA ILE A 65 -12.74 -4.54 2.16
C ILE A 65 -11.97 -3.58 3.06
N ILE A 66 -12.61 -3.00 4.08
CA ILE A 66 -12.00 -1.95 4.92
C ILE A 66 -10.69 -2.40 5.57
N PRO A 67 -10.59 -3.58 6.22
CA PRO A 67 -9.35 -4.03 6.83
C PRO A 67 -8.19 -4.13 5.82
N MET A 68 -8.51 -4.55 4.60
CA MET A 68 -7.53 -4.74 3.54
C MET A 68 -7.01 -3.43 2.96
N VAL A 69 -7.91 -2.47 2.74
CA VAL A 69 -7.53 -1.10 2.33
C VAL A 69 -6.72 -0.42 3.42
N GLY A 70 -7.11 -0.59 4.69
CA GLY A 70 -6.36 -0.07 5.84
C GLY A 70 -4.93 -0.61 5.89
N PHE A 71 -4.75 -1.93 5.72
CA PHE A 71 -3.42 -2.55 5.67
C PHE A 71 -2.58 -2.01 4.50
N ASP A 72 -3.19 -1.87 3.32
CA ASP A 72 -2.54 -1.32 2.13
C ASP A 72 -1.97 0.08 2.37
N VAL A 73 -2.78 0.97 2.96
CA VAL A 73 -2.39 2.36 3.24
C VAL A 73 -1.26 2.42 4.26
N ILE A 74 -1.32 1.64 5.34
CA ILE A 74 -0.26 1.60 6.37
C ILE A 74 1.06 1.13 5.76
N PHE A 75 1.04 0.04 4.98
CA PHE A 75 2.25 -0.50 4.35
C PHE A 75 2.84 0.52 3.35
N GLN A 76 1.99 1.17 2.57
CA GLN A 76 2.41 2.19 1.61
C GLN A 76 3.03 3.39 2.32
N LEU A 77 2.44 3.87 3.42
CA LEU A 77 2.96 4.97 4.22
C LEU A 77 4.32 4.62 4.85
N TYR A 78 4.46 3.43 5.43
CA TYR A 78 5.73 2.95 5.99
C TYR A 78 6.84 2.88 4.93
N SER A 79 6.53 2.31 3.76
CA SER A 79 7.46 2.25 2.63
C SER A 79 7.89 3.64 2.16
N HIS A 80 6.95 4.59 2.11
CA HIS A 80 7.22 5.97 1.73
C HIS A 80 8.18 6.67 2.71
N PHE A 81 7.93 6.53 4.02
CA PHE A 81 8.82 7.08 5.05
C PHE A 81 10.21 6.43 5.03
N LYS A 82 10.29 5.12 4.79
CA LYS A 82 11.58 4.42 4.66
C LYS A 82 12.40 4.95 3.49
N LYS A 83 11.77 5.19 2.33
CA LYS A 83 12.43 5.79 1.15
C LYS A 83 12.94 7.21 1.44
N LEU A 84 12.15 8.04 2.13
CA LEU A 84 12.56 9.40 2.52
C LEU A 84 13.74 9.39 3.51
N ARG A 85 13.84 8.38 4.37
CA ARG A 85 14.96 8.25 5.31
C ARG A 85 16.26 7.85 4.59
N MET A 86 16.17 7.01 3.56
CA MET A 86 17.31 6.66 2.72
C MET A 86 17.87 7.88 1.99
N SER A 87 17.02 8.72 1.37
CA SER A 87 17.53 9.91 0.65
C SER A 87 18.22 10.91 1.57
N ARG A 88 17.76 11.08 2.82
CA ARG A 88 18.46 11.95 3.79
C ARG A 88 19.81 11.40 4.20
N GLN A 89 19.95 10.08 4.24
CA GLN A 89 21.19 9.41 4.60
C GLN A 89 22.18 9.47 3.42
N ASP A 90 21.71 9.21 2.21
CA ASP A 90 22.46 9.36 0.96
C ASP A 90 22.98 10.80 0.79
N ILE A 91 22.13 11.82 1.03
CA ILE A 91 22.56 13.24 1.01
C ILE A 91 23.64 13.49 2.06
N ARG A 92 23.51 12.95 3.27
CA ARG A 92 24.48 13.16 4.34
C ARG A 92 25.82 12.49 4.05
N ASP A 93 25.78 11.34 3.40
CA ASP A 93 26.97 10.60 2.98
C ASP A 93 27.63 11.27 1.77
N GLU A 94 26.86 11.85 0.83
CA GLU A 94 27.38 12.73 -0.23
C GLU A 94 28.02 14.00 0.35
N TYR A 95 27.39 14.68 1.32
CA TYR A 95 28.01 15.83 2.00
C TYR A 95 29.32 15.45 2.71
N LYS A 96 29.38 14.28 3.35
CA LYS A 96 30.62 13.79 3.97
C LYS A 96 31.70 13.43 2.95
N GLN A 97 31.33 12.88 1.80
CA GLN A 97 32.27 12.62 0.70
C GLN A 97 32.75 13.93 0.05
N MET A 98 31.86 14.94 -0.03
CA MET A 98 32.16 16.27 -0.57
C MET A 98 33.02 17.13 0.38
N GLU A 99 32.95 16.91 1.70
CA GLU A 99 33.87 17.56 2.65
C GLU A 99 35.35 17.17 2.40
N GLY A 100 35.58 16.10 1.64
CA GLY A 100 36.88 15.71 1.12
C GLY A 100 37.76 15.11 2.21
N ASP A 101 38.37 13.96 1.93
CA ASP A 101 39.23 13.26 2.86
C ASP A 101 40.30 14.23 3.44
N PRO A 102 40.32 14.50 4.75
CA PRO A 102 41.29 15.41 5.37
C PRO A 102 42.73 15.02 5.07
N HIS A 103 42.97 13.74 4.74
CA HIS A 103 44.27 13.26 4.28
C HIS A 103 44.67 13.83 2.92
N VAL A 104 43.73 14.04 2.00
CA VAL A 104 43.99 14.64 0.68
C VAL A 104 44.29 16.14 0.84
N LYS A 105 43.48 16.87 1.63
CA LYS A 105 43.77 18.28 1.97
C LYS A 105 45.11 18.44 2.71
N GLY A 106 45.42 17.51 3.61
CA GLY A 106 46.68 17.45 4.33
C GLY A 106 47.88 17.19 3.41
N ARG A 107 47.76 16.23 2.49
CA ARG A 107 48.78 15.93 1.46
C ARG A 107 49.06 17.12 0.57
N ILE A 108 48.03 17.79 0.06
CA ILE A 108 48.19 18.96 -0.81
C ILE A 108 48.95 20.07 -0.06
N ARG A 109 48.59 20.31 1.21
CA ARG A 109 49.24 21.32 2.05
C ARG A 109 50.69 20.97 2.39
N GLN A 110 51.02 19.68 2.56
CA GLN A 110 52.40 19.22 2.76
C GLN A 110 53.22 19.38 1.48
N MET A 111 52.68 19.03 0.31
CA MET A 111 53.36 19.20 -0.97
C MET A 111 53.61 20.68 -1.30
N GLN A 112 52.66 21.57 -1.00
CA GLN A 112 52.87 23.02 -1.13
C GLN A 112 53.97 23.56 -0.22
N ARG A 113 54.10 23.02 1.01
CA ARG A 113 55.20 23.41 1.92
C ARG A 113 56.55 22.89 1.44
N ALA A 114 56.61 21.66 0.93
CA ALA A 114 57.85 21.10 0.39
C ALA A 114 58.35 21.91 -0.82
N ALA A 115 57.46 22.27 -1.75
CA ALA A 115 57.80 23.06 -2.92
C ALA A 115 58.22 24.52 -2.60
N ALA A 116 57.80 25.07 -1.45
CA ALA A 116 58.18 26.42 -1.02
C ALA A 116 59.49 26.48 -0.22
N VAL A 117 60.05 25.33 0.18
CA VAL A 117 61.35 25.23 0.87
C VAL A 117 62.48 24.89 -0.10
N ASP A 118 62.14 24.37 -1.29
CA ASP A 118 63.09 23.93 -2.33
C ASP A 118 63.26 24.96 -3.48
N GLY A 119 62.79 26.20 -3.31
CA GLY A 119 62.97 27.31 -4.26
C GLY A 119 63.52 28.55 -3.57
#